data_AF-A0A226DU44-F1
#
_entry.id   AF-A0A226DU44-F1
#
_cell.length_a   1.000
_cell.length_b   1.000
_cell.length_c   1.000
_cell.angle_alpha   90.00
_cell.angle_beta   90.00
_cell.angle_gamma   90.00
#
_symmetry.space_group_name_H-M   'P 1'
#
loop_
_entity.id
_entity.type
_entity.pdbx_description
1 polymer ?
#
loop_
_entity_poly.entity_id
_entity_poly.type
_entity_poly.pdbx_seq_one_letter_code
_entity_poly.pdbx_strand_id
1 'polypeptide(L)'
;MEKSTLFGKFPLHWDSAKYRLVLDFKFSRDYKVLIRISILLMVSFFPGITILLRYFSNKLQLFGHFEDHVPHDVICAYVIAFVAFVILFFIFLIVILSWNKYTSAEMERSFIVFQRLSKVCPRQENGAHITIRLIKVAKFVIQFDFKFSLIFASVCIPFNLDPMYYVLLEMKLTPNNMTNLVFRTVLFALSWTEVCRLIAIPICLVLWTINVARREMFMWGNMARRSNLGGHFYYRQIAILYTLRRRPTTFVLSFIVITGFIYEVLLNYATIVMFGVFPISVYWTLPYIAIVVRIIVTQVVDIAAQTYEDFDATLKFMRRKCFGKKSYMFRKLRGSQNLGLCIYLGTSPYLIKNSLKIDYRTSVLYYTVSLLTH
;
A
#
# COMPACT_ATOMS: atom_id res chain seq x y z
N MET A 1 -1.98 17.04 2.08
CA MET A 1 -2.22 16.14 3.22
C MET A 1 -2.37 16.92 4.51
N GLU A 2 -1.36 17.67 4.96
CA GLU A 2 -1.43 18.41 6.23
C GLU A 2 -2.56 19.46 6.34
N LYS A 3 -2.91 20.11 5.22
CA LYS A 3 -4.05 21.05 5.18
C LYS A 3 -5.42 20.36 5.15
N SER A 4 -5.46 19.04 5.00
CA SER A 4 -6.73 18.31 4.99
C SER A 4 -7.19 18.07 6.42
N THR A 5 -8.41 18.50 6.71
CA THR A 5 -9.12 18.26 7.98
C THR A 5 -9.23 16.77 8.32
N LEU A 6 -9.20 15.91 7.30
CA LEU A 6 -9.23 14.45 7.44
C LEU A 6 -7.91 13.91 7.99
N PHE A 7 -6.78 14.49 7.58
CA PHE A 7 -5.46 13.96 7.92
C PHE A 7 -4.87 14.53 9.21
N GLY A 8 -5.32 15.69 9.70
CA GLY A 8 -4.82 16.27 10.96
C GLY A 8 -3.29 16.30 11.06
N LYS A 9 -2.74 16.42 12.28
CA LYS A 9 -1.35 16.02 12.53
C LYS A 9 -1.32 14.49 12.52
N PHE A 10 -1.07 13.92 11.35
CA PHE A 10 -0.84 12.50 11.20
C PHE A 10 0.61 12.21 11.63
N PRO A 11 0.92 11.04 12.23
CA PRO A 11 2.30 10.68 12.59
C PRO A 11 3.25 10.83 11.39
N LEU A 12 2.78 10.52 10.18
CA LEU A 12 3.48 10.88 8.95
C LEU A 12 3.14 12.33 8.55
N HIS A 13 4.06 13.25 8.79
CA HIS A 13 3.94 14.66 8.42
C HIS A 13 5.17 15.17 7.67
N TRP A 14 5.04 16.32 7.03
CA TRP A 14 6.13 17.01 6.36
C TRP A 14 6.81 17.97 7.34
N ASP A 15 8.03 17.64 7.75
CA ASP A 15 8.88 18.55 8.51
C ASP A 15 9.39 19.64 7.56
N SER A 16 8.84 20.85 7.68
CA SER A 16 9.21 22.00 6.85
C SER A 16 10.63 22.50 7.13
N ALA A 17 11.15 22.31 8.34
CA ALA A 17 12.52 22.70 8.70
C ALA A 17 13.54 21.76 8.05
N LYS A 18 13.24 20.46 8.02
CA LYS A 18 14.11 19.44 7.40
C LYS A 18 13.76 19.13 5.95
N TYR A 19 12.67 19.71 5.44
CA TYR A 19 12.07 19.44 4.13
C TYR A 19 11.93 17.94 3.85
N ARG A 20 11.38 17.17 4.80
CA ARG A 20 11.26 15.71 4.67
C ARG A 20 9.97 15.18 5.28
N LEU A 21 9.52 14.03 4.79
CA LEU A 21 8.50 13.25 5.49
C LEU A 21 9.12 12.63 6.74
N VAL A 22 8.56 12.93 7.90
CA VAL A 22 8.94 12.34 9.18
C VAL A 22 7.75 11.53 9.68
N LEU A 23 8.02 10.30 10.08
CA LEU A 23 7.09 9.50 10.86
C LEU A 23 7.44 9.71 12.33
N ASP A 24 6.66 10.54 13.02
CA ASP A 24 6.82 10.78 14.46
C ASP A 24 5.95 9.79 15.23
N PHE A 25 6.60 8.95 16.03
CA PHE A 25 5.95 7.97 16.90
C PHE A 25 5.51 8.56 18.24
N LYS A 26 5.64 9.88 18.45
CA LYS A 26 5.11 10.58 19.64
C LYS A 26 3.59 10.72 19.58
N PHE A 27 2.89 9.59 19.42
CA PHE A 27 1.43 9.45 19.33
C PHE A 27 0.69 10.10 20.50
N SER A 28 1.32 10.18 21.68
CA SER A 28 0.72 10.78 22.88
C SER A 28 0.37 12.27 22.72
N ARG A 29 1.00 12.99 21.79
CA ARG A 29 0.71 14.42 21.57
C ARG A 29 -0.54 14.65 20.71
N ASP A 30 -0.96 13.67 19.91
CA ASP A 30 -2.07 13.81 18.95
C ASP A 30 -3.30 13.00 19.40
N TYR A 31 -3.84 13.33 20.58
CA TYR A 31 -5.01 12.68 21.19
C TYR A 31 -6.22 12.52 20.25
N LYS A 32 -6.41 13.46 19.30
CA LYS A 32 -7.50 13.40 18.30
C LYS A 32 -7.42 12.18 17.41
N VAL A 33 -6.21 11.76 17.01
CA VAL A 33 -6.01 10.57 16.17
C VAL A 33 -6.30 9.30 16.98
N LEU A 34 -5.84 9.25 18.24
CA LEU A 34 -6.11 8.13 19.14
C LEU A 34 -7.60 7.96 19.42
N ILE A 35 -8.34 9.06 19.64
CA ILE A 35 -9.80 9.01 19.81
C ILE A 35 -10.48 8.42 18.58
N ARG A 36 -10.09 8.84 17.38
CA ARG A 36 -10.65 8.32 16.12
C ARG A 36 -10.37 6.83 15.91
N ILE A 37 -9.14 6.40 16.19
CA ILE A 37 -8.78 4.97 16.15
C ILE A 37 -9.57 4.19 17.21
N SER A 38 -9.74 4.75 18.41
CA SER A 38 -10.56 4.13 19.46
C SER A 38 -12.02 3.98 19.03
N ILE A 39 -12.61 5.01 18.39
CA ILE A 39 -13.95 4.92 17.82
C ILE A 39 -14.04 3.81 16.77
N LEU A 40 -13.08 3.75 15.82
CA LEU A 40 -13.02 2.67 14.83
C LEU A 40 -12.97 1.28 15.49
N LEU A 41 -12.15 1.11 16.52
CA LEU A 41 -12.02 -0.14 17.25
C LEU A 41 -13.32 -0.51 17.97
N MET A 42 -13.93 0.44 18.68
CA MET A 42 -15.15 0.19 19.48
C MET A 42 -16.40 0.00 18.63
N VAL A 43 -16.50 0.67 17.48
CA VAL A 43 -17.71 0.67 16.63
C VAL A 43 -17.70 -0.42 15.58
N SER A 44 -16.52 -0.76 15.04
CA SER A 44 -16.44 -1.73 13.94
C SER A 44 -15.67 -2.98 14.31
N PHE A 45 -14.49 -2.84 14.92
CA PHE A 45 -13.62 -3.99 15.15
C PHE A 45 -14.14 -4.90 16.26
N PHE A 46 -14.48 -4.33 17.41
CA PHE A 46 -15.00 -5.10 18.55
C PHE A 46 -16.35 -5.76 18.22
N PRO A 47 -17.35 -5.05 17.70
CA PRO A 47 -18.60 -5.67 17.23
C PRO A 47 -18.41 -6.74 16.14
N GLY A 48 -17.49 -6.52 15.20
CA GLY A 48 -17.16 -7.52 14.18
C GLY A 48 -16.56 -8.78 14.81
N ILE A 49 -15.60 -8.63 15.72
CA ILE A 49 -14.99 -9.77 16.42
C ILE A 49 -16.00 -10.51 17.29
N THR A 50 -16.89 -9.82 18.00
CA THR A 50 -17.92 -10.49 18.81
C THR A 50 -18.86 -11.32 17.94
N ILE A 51 -19.28 -10.80 16.77
CA ILE A 51 -20.08 -11.56 15.79
C ILE A 51 -19.32 -12.81 15.33
N LEU A 52 -18.03 -12.67 14.95
CA LEU A 52 -17.22 -13.79 14.48
C LEU A 52 -16.99 -14.84 15.58
N LEU A 53 -16.62 -14.42 16.79
CA LEU A 53 -16.39 -15.31 17.93
C LEU A 53 -17.66 -16.07 18.30
N ARG A 54 -18.82 -15.40 18.28
CA ARG A 54 -20.13 -16.03 18.49
C ARG A 54 -20.38 -17.13 17.46
N TYR A 55 -20.22 -16.80 16.18
CA TYR A 55 -20.40 -17.76 15.09
C TYR A 55 -19.50 -18.99 15.25
N PHE A 56 -18.20 -18.78 15.48
CA PHE A 56 -17.26 -19.90 15.66
C PHE A 56 -17.55 -20.70 16.94
N SER A 57 -17.92 -20.04 18.03
CA SER A 57 -18.31 -20.70 19.28
C SER A 57 -19.51 -21.62 19.08
N ASN A 58 -20.56 -21.11 18.42
CA ASN A 58 -21.76 -21.88 18.12
C ASN A 58 -21.45 -23.06 17.20
N LYS A 59 -20.63 -22.83 16.16
CA LYS A 59 -20.25 -23.88 15.21
C LYS A 59 -19.40 -24.98 15.83
N LEU A 60 -18.53 -24.63 16.78
CA LEU A 60 -17.68 -25.55 17.53
C LEU A 60 -18.36 -26.13 18.78
N GLN A 61 -19.61 -25.74 19.06
CA GLN A 61 -20.36 -26.12 20.26
C GLN A 61 -19.61 -25.81 21.58
N LEU A 62 -18.77 -24.76 21.59
CA LEU A 62 -18.00 -24.37 22.78
C LEU A 62 -18.90 -23.78 23.87
N PHE A 63 -19.87 -22.95 23.47
CA PHE A 63 -20.83 -22.30 24.37
C PHE A 63 -22.24 -22.38 23.78
N GLY A 64 -23.06 -23.33 24.25
CA GLY A 64 -24.41 -23.57 23.72
C GLY A 64 -25.48 -22.55 24.17
N HIS A 65 -25.14 -21.27 24.35
CA HIS A 65 -26.04 -20.27 24.93
C HIS A 65 -26.43 -19.12 23.99
N PHE A 66 -25.79 -18.96 22.84
CA PHE A 66 -26.03 -17.80 21.97
C PHE A 66 -26.95 -18.13 20.81
N GLU A 67 -28.16 -17.53 20.78
CA GLU A 67 -29.09 -17.65 19.65
C GLU A 67 -28.50 -17.00 18.38
N ASP A 68 -28.35 -17.72 17.28
CA ASP A 68 -27.67 -17.16 16.10
C ASP A 68 -28.65 -16.42 15.19
N HIS A 69 -28.87 -15.13 15.49
CA HIS A 69 -29.75 -14.24 14.71
C HIS A 69 -29.01 -13.49 13.58
N VAL A 70 -27.70 -13.72 13.42
CA VAL A 70 -26.90 -12.99 12.43
C VAL A 70 -27.02 -13.71 11.08
N PRO A 71 -27.50 -13.03 10.02
CA PRO A 71 -27.52 -13.60 8.68
C PRO A 71 -26.13 -14.04 8.26
N HIS A 72 -26.04 -15.21 7.62
CA HIS A 72 -24.74 -15.77 7.26
C HIS A 72 -23.91 -14.79 6.41
N ASP A 73 -24.54 -14.14 5.45
CA ASP A 73 -23.97 -13.14 4.54
C ASP A 73 -23.17 -12.05 5.26
N VAL A 74 -23.69 -11.62 6.41
CA VAL A 74 -23.10 -10.56 7.23
C VAL A 74 -21.85 -11.08 7.94
N ILE A 75 -21.91 -12.28 8.52
CA ILE A 75 -20.76 -12.96 9.12
C ILE A 75 -19.64 -13.08 8.09
N CYS A 76 -20.01 -13.46 6.87
CA CYS A 76 -19.08 -13.68 5.77
C CYS A 76 -18.40 -12.38 5.33
N ALA A 77 -19.18 -11.29 5.19
CA ALA A 77 -18.64 -9.97 4.93
C ALA A 77 -17.64 -9.54 6.02
N TYR A 78 -17.93 -9.83 7.29
CA TYR A 78 -17.01 -9.54 8.40
C TYR A 78 -15.74 -10.40 8.39
N VAL A 79 -15.83 -11.69 8.05
CA VAL A 79 -14.64 -12.54 7.88
C VAL A 79 -13.74 -11.95 6.80
N ILE A 80 -14.30 -11.60 5.64
CA ILE A 80 -13.55 -11.03 4.52
C ILE A 80 -12.92 -9.69 4.91
N ALA A 81 -13.70 -8.81 5.54
CA ALA A 81 -13.21 -7.51 5.99
C ALA A 81 -12.10 -7.64 7.04
N PHE A 82 -12.23 -8.58 7.99
CA PHE A 82 -11.23 -8.85 9.02
C PHE A 82 -9.94 -9.39 8.41
N VAL A 83 -10.03 -10.38 7.52
CA VAL A 83 -8.87 -10.93 6.81
C VAL A 83 -8.16 -9.84 6.01
N ALA A 84 -8.90 -9.03 5.25
CA ALA A 84 -8.35 -7.90 4.50
C ALA A 84 -7.67 -6.87 5.43
N PHE A 85 -8.28 -6.54 6.57
CA PHE A 85 -7.72 -5.64 7.56
C PHE A 85 -6.40 -6.17 8.16
N VAL A 86 -6.37 -7.43 8.58
CA VAL A 86 -5.17 -8.07 9.14
C VAL A 86 -4.02 -8.03 8.14
N ILE A 87 -4.29 -8.31 6.87
CA ILE A 87 -3.27 -8.27 5.81
C ILE A 87 -2.76 -6.84 5.58
N LEU A 88 -3.66 -5.87 5.42
CA LEU A 88 -3.28 -4.47 5.28
C LEU A 88 -2.41 -4.05 6.48
N PHE A 89 -2.84 -4.39 7.69
CA PHE A 89 -2.10 -4.12 8.92
C PHE A 89 -0.69 -4.71 8.87
N PHE A 90 -0.50 -5.96 8.45
CA PHE A 90 0.84 -6.55 8.33
C PHE A 90 1.71 -5.85 7.28
N ILE A 91 1.14 -5.47 6.12
CA ILE A 91 1.85 -4.68 5.10
C ILE A 91 2.33 -3.36 5.71
N PHE A 92 1.46 -2.64 6.42
CA PHE A 92 1.84 -1.40 7.09
C PHE A 92 2.86 -1.61 8.18
N LEU A 93 2.68 -2.64 9.01
CA LEU A 93 3.56 -2.94 10.11
C LEU A 93 4.99 -3.12 9.60
N ILE A 94 5.18 -3.83 8.49
CA ILE A 94 6.50 -4.01 7.89
C ILE A 94 7.08 -2.72 7.34
N VAL A 95 6.26 -1.88 6.69
CA VAL A 95 6.69 -0.56 6.22
C VAL A 95 7.12 0.31 7.42
N ILE A 96 6.35 0.31 8.50
CA ILE A 96 6.59 1.08 9.73
C ILE A 96 7.86 0.57 10.43
N LEU A 97 8.01 -0.74 10.63
CA LEU A 97 9.19 -1.35 11.26
C LEU A 97 10.45 -1.12 10.41
N SER A 98 10.31 -1.13 9.09
CA SER A 98 11.39 -0.85 8.14
C SER A 98 11.68 0.64 7.99
N TRP A 99 10.78 1.52 8.43
CA TRP A 99 10.86 2.96 8.22
C TRP A 99 12.12 3.55 8.84
N ASN A 100 12.33 3.28 10.14
CA ASN A 100 13.45 3.83 10.89
C ASN A 100 14.79 3.26 10.42
N LYS A 101 14.84 1.97 10.08
CA LYS A 101 16.08 1.29 9.68
C LYS A 101 16.52 1.64 8.26
N TYR A 102 15.59 1.66 7.31
CA TYR A 102 15.94 1.74 5.89
C TYR A 102 15.44 3.03 5.23
N THR A 103 14.25 3.49 5.58
CA THR A 103 13.59 4.56 4.80
C THR A 103 14.11 5.94 5.20
N SER A 104 14.25 6.22 6.49
CA SER A 104 14.65 7.55 6.99
C SER A 104 16.04 7.98 6.49
N ALA A 105 17.05 7.13 6.65
CA ALA A 105 18.42 7.44 6.23
C ALA A 105 18.55 7.55 4.70
N GLU A 106 17.87 6.68 3.96
CA GLU A 106 17.88 6.72 2.50
C GLU A 106 17.11 7.93 1.97
N MET A 107 15.97 8.29 2.56
CA MET A 107 15.26 9.53 2.26
C MET A 107 16.17 10.74 2.43
N GLU A 108 16.92 10.81 3.53
CA GLU A 108 17.83 11.92 3.80
C GLU A 108 18.94 12.03 2.76
N ARG A 109 19.61 10.91 2.44
CA ARG A 109 20.64 10.87 1.38
C ARG A 109 20.08 11.27 0.02
N SER A 110 18.94 10.68 -0.33
CA SER A 110 18.23 10.96 -1.59
C SER A 110 17.83 12.41 -1.69
N PHE A 111 17.34 12.98 -0.61
CA PHE A 111 16.89 14.36 -0.55
C PHE A 111 18.05 15.35 -0.63
N ILE A 112 19.18 15.08 0.03
CA ILE A 112 20.39 15.90 -0.09
C ILE A 112 20.90 15.89 -1.54
N VAL A 113 20.93 14.71 -2.17
CA VAL A 113 21.30 14.58 -3.59
C VAL A 113 20.31 15.35 -4.46
N PHE A 114 19.01 15.17 -4.24
CA PHE A 114 17.94 15.86 -4.95
C PHE A 114 18.03 17.38 -4.81
N GLN A 115 18.27 17.90 -3.62
CA GLN A 115 18.44 19.34 -3.37
C GLN A 115 19.64 19.88 -4.12
N ARG A 116 20.80 19.22 -4.05
CA ARG A 116 22.01 19.62 -4.79
C ARG A 116 21.73 19.63 -6.30
N LEU A 117 21.02 18.63 -6.79
CA LEU A 117 20.63 18.55 -8.20
C LEU A 117 19.68 19.69 -8.58
N SER A 118 18.67 19.97 -7.76
CA SER A 118 17.69 21.03 -8.02
C SER A 118 18.29 22.43 -8.07
N LYS A 119 19.41 22.67 -7.38
CA LYS A 119 20.15 23.94 -7.45
C LYS A 119 20.86 24.13 -8.78
N VAL A 120 21.21 23.05 -9.47
CA VAL A 120 21.98 23.06 -10.72
C VAL A 120 21.07 22.85 -11.94
N CYS A 121 19.91 22.22 -11.76
CA CYS A 121 18.92 22.01 -12.83
C CYS A 121 18.02 23.24 -13.00
N PRO A 122 17.82 23.73 -14.24
CA PRO A 122 16.82 24.77 -14.50
C PRO A 122 15.41 24.34 -14.07
N ARG A 123 14.58 25.30 -13.67
CA ARG A 123 13.21 25.04 -13.21
C ARG A 123 12.35 24.27 -14.21
N GLN A 124 12.61 24.39 -15.51
CA GLN A 124 11.87 23.70 -16.57
C GLN A 124 12.21 22.20 -16.64
N GLU A 125 13.40 21.79 -16.17
CA GLU A 125 13.92 20.42 -16.28
C GLU A 125 13.84 19.64 -14.96
N ASN A 126 13.31 20.26 -13.90
CA ASN A 126 13.24 19.64 -12.58
C ASN A 126 12.10 18.61 -12.45
N GLY A 127 11.37 18.30 -13.52
CA GLY A 127 10.26 17.34 -13.53
C GLY A 127 8.98 17.81 -12.82
N ALA A 128 8.77 19.12 -12.61
CA ALA A 128 7.57 19.64 -11.92
C ALA A 128 6.24 19.13 -12.51
N HIS A 129 6.17 18.94 -13.82
CA HIS A 129 4.97 18.42 -14.49
C HIS A 129 4.58 17.01 -14.02
N ILE A 130 5.55 16.15 -13.67
CA ILE A 130 5.33 14.81 -13.11
C ILE A 130 4.63 14.94 -11.76
N THR A 131 5.12 15.85 -10.92
CA THR A 131 4.56 16.11 -9.59
C THR A 131 3.14 16.66 -9.68
N ILE A 132 2.87 17.58 -10.62
CA ILE A 132 1.52 18.13 -10.83
C ILE A 132 0.53 17.02 -11.22
N ARG A 133 0.90 16.11 -12.12
CA ARG A 133 0.05 14.97 -12.51
C ARG A 133 -0.25 14.06 -11.33
N LEU A 134 0.77 13.67 -10.56
CA LEU A 134 0.59 12.80 -9.39
C LEU A 134 -0.21 13.46 -8.26
N ILE A 135 -0.04 14.78 -8.05
CA ILE A 135 -0.87 15.54 -7.10
C ILE A 135 -2.34 15.55 -7.51
N LYS A 136 -2.65 15.64 -8.81
CA LYS A 136 -4.05 15.53 -9.27
C LYS A 136 -4.65 14.17 -8.91
N VAL A 137 -3.91 13.08 -9.13
CA VAL A 137 -4.33 11.72 -8.74
C VAL A 137 -4.53 11.62 -7.23
N ALA A 138 -3.56 12.08 -6.43
CA ALA A 138 -3.66 12.05 -4.97
C ALA A 138 -4.85 12.87 -4.44
N LYS A 139 -5.14 14.04 -5.04
CA LYS A 139 -6.32 14.84 -4.69
C LYS A 139 -7.62 14.10 -5.03
N PHE A 140 -7.67 13.43 -6.18
CA PHE A 140 -8.81 12.64 -6.58
C PHE A 140 -9.08 11.50 -5.60
N VAL A 141 -8.04 10.74 -5.21
CA VAL A 141 -8.13 9.68 -4.19
C VAL A 141 -8.71 10.23 -2.89
N ILE A 142 -8.11 11.29 -2.34
CA ILE A 142 -8.54 11.89 -1.06
C ILE A 142 -10.00 12.40 -1.13
N GLN A 143 -10.42 12.97 -2.26
CA GLN A 143 -11.80 13.43 -2.44
C GLN A 143 -12.79 12.26 -2.55
N PHE A 144 -12.36 11.17 -3.19
CA PHE A 144 -13.16 9.97 -3.34
C PHE A 144 -13.38 9.28 -1.99
N ASP A 145 -12.35 9.18 -1.16
CA ASP A 145 -12.38 8.47 0.14
C ASP A 145 -13.49 8.98 1.08
N PHE A 146 -13.65 10.31 1.17
CA PHE A 146 -14.69 10.91 2.01
C PHE A 146 -16.11 10.64 1.48
N LYS A 147 -16.31 10.82 0.17
CA LYS A 147 -17.62 10.59 -0.47
C LYS A 147 -18.00 9.11 -0.44
N PHE A 148 -17.04 8.24 -0.68
CA PHE A 148 -17.23 6.79 -0.63
C PHE A 148 -17.74 6.35 0.74
N SER A 149 -17.25 6.97 1.82
CA SER A 149 -17.69 6.60 3.16
C SER A 149 -19.15 6.92 3.45
N LEU A 150 -19.63 8.08 3.00
CA LEU A 150 -21.02 8.47 3.14
C LEU A 150 -21.94 7.59 2.27
N ILE A 151 -21.53 7.30 1.03
CA ILE A 151 -22.26 6.39 0.14
C ILE A 151 -22.35 5.00 0.76
N PHE A 152 -21.23 4.48 1.28
CA PHE A 152 -21.20 3.17 1.91
C PHE A 152 -22.11 3.10 3.14
N ALA A 153 -22.11 4.14 4.00
CA ALA A 153 -23.04 4.23 5.13
C ALA A 153 -24.51 4.25 4.68
N SER A 154 -24.83 5.01 3.62
CA SER A 154 -26.19 5.10 3.09
C SER A 154 -26.70 3.77 2.51
N VAL A 155 -25.78 2.90 2.07
CA VAL A 155 -26.11 1.55 1.57
C VAL A 155 -26.14 0.53 2.71
N CYS A 156 -25.23 0.58 3.69
CA CYS A 156 -25.14 -0.49 4.69
C CYS A 156 -26.27 -0.44 5.73
N ILE A 157 -26.67 0.77 6.14
CA ILE A 157 -27.58 0.96 7.28
C ILE A 157 -29.01 0.52 6.98
N PRO A 158 -29.63 0.85 5.83
CA PRO A 158 -30.98 0.38 5.52
C PRO A 158 -31.10 -1.14 5.43
N PHE A 159 -29.99 -1.82 5.10
CA PHE A 159 -29.93 -3.28 4.97
C PHE A 159 -29.40 -3.95 6.24
N ASN A 160 -29.21 -3.21 7.35
CA ASN A 160 -28.71 -3.72 8.63
C ASN A 160 -27.37 -4.48 8.51
N LEU A 161 -26.51 -4.04 7.59
CA LEU A 161 -25.19 -4.64 7.39
C LEU A 161 -24.15 -4.11 8.39
N ASP A 162 -24.43 -3.03 9.12
CA ASP A 162 -23.54 -2.49 10.14
C ASP A 162 -23.51 -3.37 11.41
N PRO A 163 -22.35 -3.52 12.07
CA PRO A 163 -22.21 -4.51 13.13
C PRO A 163 -22.89 -4.04 14.42
N MET A 164 -23.07 -2.72 14.57
CA MET A 164 -23.72 -2.12 15.71
C MET A 164 -25.21 -2.50 15.79
N TYR A 165 -25.86 -2.80 14.65
CA TYR A 165 -27.22 -3.34 14.61
C TYR A 165 -27.37 -4.57 15.52
N TYR A 166 -26.47 -5.54 15.37
CA TYR A 166 -26.52 -6.82 16.09
C TYR A 166 -26.17 -6.66 17.57
N VAL A 167 -25.22 -5.77 17.89
CA VAL A 167 -24.87 -5.45 19.28
C VAL A 167 -26.06 -4.80 20.00
N LEU A 168 -26.77 -3.87 19.36
CA LEU A 168 -27.95 -3.24 19.96
C LEU A 168 -29.09 -4.25 20.18
N LEU A 169 -29.28 -5.17 19.23
CA LEU A 169 -30.26 -6.25 19.34
C LEU A 169 -29.95 -7.15 20.55
N GLU A 170 -28.67 -7.47 20.76
CA GLU A 170 -28.21 -8.26 21.92
C GLU A 170 -28.37 -7.51 23.25
N MET A 171 -28.18 -6.20 23.27
CA MET A 171 -28.47 -5.34 24.42
C MET A 171 -29.97 -5.12 24.67
N LYS A 172 -30.86 -5.78 23.91
CA LYS A 172 -32.32 -5.61 23.97
C LYS A 172 -32.77 -4.16 23.68
N LEU A 173 -31.98 -3.42 22.91
CA LEU A 173 -32.33 -2.08 22.44
C LEU A 173 -32.96 -2.17 21.05
N THR A 174 -33.95 -1.32 20.76
CA THR A 174 -34.61 -1.30 19.44
C THR A 174 -33.73 -0.58 18.41
N PRO A 175 -33.09 -1.29 17.45
CA PRO A 175 -32.10 -0.69 16.57
C PRO A 175 -32.70 0.30 15.55
N ASN A 176 -34.01 0.19 15.31
CA ASN A 176 -34.76 1.03 14.38
C ASN A 176 -35.38 2.28 15.02
N ASN A 177 -35.21 2.48 16.33
CA ASN A 177 -35.58 3.73 16.98
C ASN A 177 -34.77 4.88 16.34
N MET A 178 -35.39 6.03 16.08
CA MET A 178 -34.76 7.14 15.36
C MET A 178 -33.44 7.58 16.02
N THR A 179 -33.39 7.64 17.35
CA THR A 179 -32.16 7.97 18.09
C THR A 179 -31.04 6.96 17.82
N ASN A 180 -31.36 5.66 17.84
CA ASN A 180 -30.39 4.58 17.60
C ASN A 180 -29.96 4.53 16.12
N LEU A 181 -30.88 4.83 15.19
CA LEU A 181 -30.58 4.91 13.76
C LEU A 181 -29.61 6.05 13.46
N VAL A 182 -29.84 7.25 14.02
CA VAL A 182 -28.93 8.39 13.87
C VAL A 182 -27.58 8.07 14.50
N PHE A 183 -27.56 7.49 15.69
CA PHE A 183 -26.33 7.08 16.37
C PHE A 183 -25.51 6.08 15.56
N ARG A 184 -26.14 5.00 15.07
CA ARG A 184 -25.52 4.02 14.16
C ARG A 184 -24.98 4.70 12.91
N THR A 185 -25.74 5.60 12.32
CA THR A 185 -25.33 6.33 11.10
C THR A 185 -24.09 7.17 11.31
N VAL A 186 -24.07 7.98 12.36
CA VAL A 186 -22.93 8.84 12.68
C VAL A 186 -21.71 7.99 13.00
N LEU A 187 -21.85 7.00 13.88
CA LEU A 187 -20.72 6.15 14.28
C LEU A 187 -20.17 5.31 13.13
N PHE A 188 -21.04 4.72 12.31
CA PHE A 188 -20.62 3.93 11.17
C PHE A 188 -19.92 4.79 10.11
N ALA A 189 -20.48 5.97 9.79
CA ALA A 189 -19.83 6.91 8.88
C ALA A 189 -18.46 7.36 9.40
N LEU A 190 -18.35 7.71 10.70
CA LEU A 190 -17.07 8.09 11.31
C LEU A 190 -16.06 6.95 11.27
N SER A 191 -16.46 5.74 11.66
CA SER A 191 -15.59 4.56 11.63
C SER A 191 -15.08 4.29 10.22
N TRP A 192 -15.99 4.27 9.23
CA TRP A 192 -15.63 3.96 7.86
C TRP A 192 -14.79 5.06 7.20
N THR A 193 -14.96 6.33 7.60
CA THR A 193 -14.04 7.40 7.15
C THR A 193 -12.61 7.16 7.62
N GLU A 194 -12.42 6.59 8.81
CA GLU A 194 -11.08 6.23 9.29
C GLU A 194 -10.53 4.99 8.56
N VAL A 195 -11.37 4.01 8.22
CA VAL A 195 -10.96 2.88 7.34
C VAL A 195 -10.50 3.40 5.97
N CYS A 196 -11.28 4.27 5.33
CA CYS A 196 -10.92 4.85 4.04
C CYS A 196 -9.65 5.69 4.15
N ARG A 197 -9.47 6.45 5.24
CA ARG A 197 -8.24 7.19 5.50
C ARG A 197 -7.03 6.26 5.64
N LEU A 198 -7.17 5.15 6.38
CA LEU A 198 -6.12 4.13 6.50
C LEU A 198 -5.73 3.56 5.13
N ILE A 199 -6.68 3.42 4.19
CA ILE A 199 -6.42 3.00 2.81
C ILE A 199 -5.84 4.13 1.94
N ALA A 200 -6.21 5.39 2.18
CA ALA A 200 -5.72 6.55 1.43
C ALA A 200 -4.23 6.84 1.66
N ILE A 201 -3.79 6.69 2.91
CA ILE A 201 -2.40 6.89 3.35
C ILE A 201 -1.38 6.08 2.52
N PRO A 202 -1.51 4.74 2.34
CA PRO A 202 -0.56 3.92 1.60
C PRO A 202 -0.60 4.26 0.12
N ILE A 203 -1.78 4.53 -0.44
CA ILE A 203 -1.90 4.97 -1.84
C ILE A 203 -1.09 6.26 -2.04
N CYS A 204 -1.23 7.22 -1.13
CA CYS A 204 -0.48 8.46 -1.21
C CYS A 204 1.02 8.28 -0.94
N LEU A 205 1.42 7.37 -0.05
CA LEU A 205 2.82 7.00 0.17
C LEU A 205 3.44 6.37 -1.08
N VAL A 206 2.70 5.49 -1.75
CA VAL A 206 3.10 4.88 -3.02
C VAL A 206 3.23 5.96 -4.10
N LEU A 207 2.22 6.82 -4.28
CA LEU A 207 2.27 7.94 -5.23
C LEU A 207 3.42 8.90 -4.94
N TRP A 208 3.72 9.16 -3.68
CA TRP A 208 4.86 9.97 -3.27
C TRP A 208 6.19 9.31 -3.66
N THR A 209 6.34 8.01 -3.39
CA THR A 209 7.54 7.23 -3.76
C THR A 209 7.75 7.24 -5.26
N ILE A 210 6.68 7.03 -6.04
CA ILE A 210 6.70 7.10 -7.50
C ILE A 210 7.11 8.50 -7.97
N ASN A 211 6.59 9.55 -7.35
CA ASN A 211 6.94 10.93 -7.70
C ASN A 211 8.42 11.19 -7.49
N VAL A 212 8.96 10.82 -6.33
CA VAL A 212 10.38 11.01 -6.01
C VAL A 212 11.24 10.26 -7.01
N ALA A 213 10.97 8.96 -7.22
CA ALA A 213 11.73 8.13 -8.14
C ALA A 213 11.70 8.69 -9.57
N ARG A 214 10.52 8.96 -10.14
CA ARG A 214 10.39 9.46 -11.52
C ARG A 214 11.02 10.83 -11.69
N ARG A 215 10.87 11.73 -10.72
CA ARG A 215 11.43 13.08 -10.80
C ARG A 215 12.95 13.07 -10.70
N GLU A 216 13.49 12.26 -9.81
CA GLU A 216 14.93 12.06 -9.66
C GLU A 216 15.53 11.49 -10.96
N MET A 217 14.92 10.43 -11.51
CA MET A 217 15.31 9.84 -12.79
C MET A 217 15.28 10.84 -13.94
N PHE A 218 14.23 11.66 -14.03
CA PHE A 218 14.10 12.69 -15.07
C PHE A 218 15.22 13.74 -14.99
N MET A 219 15.50 14.25 -13.79
CA MET A 219 16.58 15.23 -13.60
C MET A 219 17.95 14.64 -13.94
N TRP A 220 18.22 13.40 -13.51
CA TRP A 220 19.47 12.71 -13.83
C TRP A 220 19.66 12.53 -15.33
N GLY A 221 18.60 12.10 -16.04
CA GLY A 221 18.62 11.97 -17.49
C GLY A 221 18.97 13.29 -18.18
N ASN A 222 18.36 14.39 -17.76
CA ASN A 222 18.62 15.72 -18.33
C ASN A 222 20.04 16.21 -18.05
N MET A 223 20.56 16.03 -16.84
CA MET A 223 21.94 16.41 -16.51
C MET A 223 22.97 15.60 -17.29
N ALA A 224 22.76 14.29 -17.43
CA ALA A 224 23.62 13.42 -18.23
C ALA A 224 23.64 13.84 -19.70
N ARG A 225 22.51 14.37 -20.22
CA ARG A 225 22.43 14.89 -21.59
C ARG A 225 23.26 16.16 -21.77
N ARG A 226 23.30 17.04 -20.78
CA ARG A 226 23.97 18.36 -20.85
C ARG A 226 25.50 18.33 -20.69
N SER A 227 26.06 17.57 -19.74
CA SER A 227 27.51 17.67 -19.41
C SER A 227 28.20 16.32 -19.27
N ASN A 228 29.33 16.14 -19.98
CA ASN A 228 30.16 14.94 -19.89
C ASN A 228 30.91 14.83 -18.56
N LEU A 229 31.43 15.95 -18.04
CA LEU A 229 32.24 15.98 -16.81
C LEU A 229 31.36 15.90 -15.55
N GLY A 230 30.22 16.59 -15.56
CA GLY A 230 29.20 16.46 -14.51
C GLY A 230 28.60 15.04 -14.47
N GLY A 231 28.31 14.46 -15.64
CA GLY A 231 27.81 13.09 -15.74
C GLY A 231 28.72 12.07 -15.06
N HIS A 232 30.04 12.22 -15.19
CA HIS A 232 31.02 11.36 -14.52
C HIS A 232 30.99 11.45 -13.00
N PHE A 233 30.94 12.67 -12.44
CA PHE A 233 30.92 12.88 -10.99
C PHE A 233 29.63 12.33 -10.37
N TYR A 234 28.48 12.62 -11.00
CA TYR A 234 27.19 12.14 -10.52
C TYR A 234 27.01 10.63 -10.72
N TYR A 235 27.56 10.03 -11.77
CA TYR A 235 27.44 8.59 -12.03
C TYR A 235 27.85 7.74 -10.82
N ARG A 236 29.00 8.05 -10.17
CA ARG A 236 29.45 7.29 -9.00
C ARG A 236 28.51 7.44 -7.81
N GLN A 237 28.01 8.66 -7.55
CA GLN A 237 27.07 8.90 -6.46
C GLN A 237 25.74 8.18 -6.70
N ILE A 238 25.25 8.24 -7.94
CA ILE A 238 24.01 7.58 -8.37
C ILE A 238 24.15 6.04 -8.26
N ALA A 239 25.26 5.48 -8.72
CA ALA A 239 25.49 4.04 -8.64
C ALA A 239 25.57 3.54 -7.19
N ILE A 240 26.25 4.27 -6.30
CA ILE A 240 26.32 3.93 -4.87
C ILE A 240 24.93 3.99 -4.24
N LEU A 241 24.20 5.09 -4.46
CA LEU A 241 22.87 5.29 -3.91
C LEU A 241 21.87 4.26 -4.43
N TYR A 242 21.95 3.87 -5.71
CA TYR A 242 21.14 2.78 -6.24
C TYR A 242 21.49 1.42 -5.62
N THR A 243 22.79 1.13 -5.44
CA THR A 243 23.25 -0.12 -4.80
C THR A 243 22.74 -0.22 -3.37
N LEU A 244 22.74 0.91 -2.64
CA LEU A 244 22.21 1.00 -1.28
C LEU A 244 20.69 0.82 -1.22
N ARG A 245 19.95 1.46 -2.13
CA ARG A 245 18.48 1.33 -2.24
C ARG A 245 18.03 -0.07 -2.67
N ARG A 246 18.84 -0.78 -3.46
CA ARG A 246 18.48 -2.07 -4.03
C ARG A 246 17.99 -3.07 -2.98
N ARG A 247 18.74 -3.25 -1.88
CA ARG A 247 18.42 -4.26 -0.85
C ARG A 247 17.08 -3.99 -0.15
N PRO A 248 16.80 -2.79 0.40
CA PRO A 248 15.50 -2.52 1.01
C PRO A 248 14.36 -2.53 -0.02
N THR A 249 14.56 -2.00 -1.23
CA THR A 249 13.53 -2.06 -2.27
C THR A 249 13.22 -3.49 -2.68
N THR A 250 14.24 -4.34 -2.83
CA THR A 250 14.08 -5.78 -3.12
C THR A 250 13.28 -6.46 -2.01
N PHE A 251 13.60 -6.19 -0.73
CA PHE A 251 12.88 -6.78 0.40
C PHE A 251 11.40 -6.36 0.42
N VAL A 252 11.14 -5.05 0.33
CA VAL A 252 9.77 -4.50 0.31
C VAL A 252 8.98 -5.04 -0.88
N LEU A 253 9.57 -5.05 -2.07
CA LEU A 253 8.91 -5.53 -3.27
C LEU A 253 8.63 -7.04 -3.21
N SER A 254 9.56 -7.82 -2.65
CA SER A 254 9.33 -9.25 -2.42
C SER A 254 8.17 -9.47 -1.47
N PHE A 255 8.11 -8.70 -0.39
CA PHE A 255 7.02 -8.80 0.57
C PHE A 255 5.67 -8.45 -0.05
N ILE A 256 5.59 -7.37 -0.85
CA ILE A 256 4.37 -6.98 -1.57
C ILE A 256 3.92 -8.09 -2.52
N VAL A 257 4.85 -8.66 -3.29
CA VAL A 257 4.54 -9.73 -4.25
C VAL A 257 4.10 -11.01 -3.55
N ILE A 258 4.77 -11.44 -2.48
CA ILE A 258 4.40 -12.63 -1.69
C ILE A 258 3.02 -12.42 -1.06
N THR A 259 2.78 -11.27 -0.43
CA THR A 259 1.50 -11.00 0.24
C THR A 259 0.36 -10.92 -0.77
N GLY A 260 0.59 -10.26 -1.91
CA GLY A 260 -0.36 -10.20 -3.01
C GLY A 260 -0.68 -11.58 -3.57
N PHE A 261 0.35 -12.41 -3.78
CA PHE A 261 0.21 -13.79 -4.23
C PHE A 261 -0.63 -14.64 -3.26
N ILE A 262 -0.28 -14.63 -1.97
CA ILE A 262 -1.00 -15.38 -0.93
C ILE A 262 -2.47 -14.97 -0.92
N TYR A 263 -2.75 -13.67 -1.05
CA TYR A 263 -4.10 -13.16 -1.04
C TYR A 263 -4.91 -13.56 -2.26
N GLU A 264 -4.32 -13.47 -3.45
CA GLU A 264 -4.98 -13.87 -4.70
C GLU A 264 -5.35 -15.36 -4.66
N VAL A 265 -4.43 -16.22 -4.18
CA VAL A 265 -4.68 -17.65 -4.00
C VAL A 265 -5.76 -17.90 -2.95
N LEU A 266 -5.69 -17.26 -1.78
CA LEU A 266 -6.67 -17.43 -0.70
C LEU A 266 -8.08 -16.99 -1.11
N LEU A 267 -8.21 -15.85 -1.80
CA LEU A 267 -9.52 -15.37 -2.26
C LEU A 267 -10.10 -16.25 -3.36
N ASN A 268 -9.27 -16.72 -4.30
CA ASN A 268 -9.72 -17.64 -5.35
C ASN A 268 -10.18 -18.96 -4.74
N TYR A 269 -9.40 -19.52 -3.81
CA TYR A 269 -9.76 -20.75 -3.10
C TYR A 269 -11.04 -20.55 -2.27
N ALA A 270 -11.14 -19.45 -1.51
CA ALA A 270 -12.34 -19.09 -0.77
C ALA A 270 -13.56 -19.03 -1.69
N THR A 271 -13.45 -18.39 -2.85
CA THR A 271 -14.54 -18.31 -3.84
C THR A 271 -15.03 -19.71 -4.25
N ILE A 272 -14.11 -20.66 -4.47
CA ILE A 272 -14.45 -22.03 -4.89
C ILE A 272 -15.09 -22.81 -3.74
N VAL A 273 -14.50 -22.79 -2.55
CA VAL A 273 -15.03 -23.51 -1.36
C VAL A 273 -16.39 -22.96 -0.94
N MET A 274 -16.63 -21.67 -1.14
CA MET A 274 -17.88 -21.00 -0.80
C MET A 274 -18.98 -21.19 -1.86
N PHE A 275 -18.68 -21.83 -2.99
CA PHE A 275 -19.65 -22.04 -4.07
C PHE A 275 -20.84 -22.89 -3.55
N GLY A 276 -22.05 -22.35 -3.68
CA GLY A 276 -23.29 -23.00 -3.22
C GLY A 276 -23.57 -22.89 -1.72
N VAL A 277 -22.64 -22.36 -0.91
CA VAL A 277 -22.84 -22.13 0.53
C VAL A 277 -23.23 -20.66 0.81
N PHE A 278 -22.79 -19.73 -0.03
CA PHE A 278 -22.92 -18.29 0.19
C PHE A 278 -23.86 -17.66 -0.85
N PRO A 279 -24.47 -16.50 -0.54
CA PRO A 279 -25.24 -15.77 -1.54
C PRO A 279 -24.37 -15.36 -2.72
N ILE A 280 -25.04 -15.29 -3.87
CA ILE A 280 -24.43 -14.86 -5.13
C ILE A 280 -23.73 -13.50 -4.97
N SER A 281 -24.24 -12.58 -4.15
CA SER A 281 -23.62 -11.26 -3.92
C SER A 281 -22.21 -11.36 -3.32
N VAL A 282 -21.99 -12.18 -2.29
CA VAL A 282 -20.68 -12.40 -1.68
C VAL A 282 -19.76 -13.17 -2.62
N TYR A 283 -20.34 -14.10 -3.39
CA TYR A 283 -19.61 -14.83 -4.41
C TYR A 283 -18.97 -13.94 -5.47
N TRP A 284 -19.60 -12.81 -5.84
CA TRP A 284 -19.03 -11.85 -6.80
C TRP A 284 -17.99 -10.91 -6.20
N THR A 285 -18.04 -10.63 -4.89
CA THR A 285 -17.12 -9.66 -4.26
C THR A 285 -15.71 -10.23 -4.11
N LEU A 286 -15.57 -11.49 -3.70
CA LEU A 286 -14.27 -12.15 -3.52
C LEU A 286 -13.38 -12.14 -4.79
N PRO A 287 -13.84 -12.62 -5.97
CA PRO A 287 -13.03 -12.59 -7.18
C PRO A 287 -12.77 -11.16 -7.65
N TYR A 288 -13.70 -10.23 -7.42
CA TYR A 288 -13.48 -8.81 -7.73
C TYR A 288 -12.33 -8.24 -6.89
N ILE A 289 -12.30 -8.52 -5.59
CA ILE A 289 -11.22 -8.08 -4.70
C ILE A 289 -9.88 -8.73 -5.11
N ALA A 290 -9.89 -10.02 -5.51
CA ALA A 290 -8.70 -10.70 -6.02
C ALA A 290 -8.16 -10.03 -7.30
N ILE A 291 -9.04 -9.70 -8.25
CA ILE A 291 -8.69 -8.96 -9.47
C ILE A 291 -8.10 -7.59 -9.13
N VAL A 292 -8.71 -6.86 -8.19
CA VAL A 292 -8.20 -5.54 -7.76
C VAL A 292 -6.81 -5.66 -7.14
N VAL A 293 -6.59 -6.61 -6.23
CA VAL A 293 -5.26 -6.82 -5.63
C VAL A 293 -4.24 -7.22 -6.68
N ARG A 294 -4.60 -8.10 -7.61
CA ARG A 294 -3.75 -8.46 -8.75
C ARG A 294 -3.35 -7.25 -9.58
N ILE A 295 -4.30 -6.36 -9.89
CA ILE A 295 -4.02 -5.12 -10.64
C ILE A 295 -3.03 -4.27 -9.85
N ILE A 296 -3.24 -4.08 -8.55
CA ILE A 296 -2.34 -3.28 -7.70
C ILE A 296 -0.94 -3.86 -7.68
N VAL A 297 -0.79 -5.17 -7.41
CA VAL A 297 0.51 -5.86 -7.35
C VAL A 297 1.22 -5.76 -8.69
N THR A 298 0.50 -6.01 -9.79
CA THR A 298 1.06 -5.91 -11.15
C THR A 298 1.53 -4.47 -11.44
N GLN A 299 0.73 -3.45 -11.12
CA GLN A 299 1.12 -2.05 -11.33
C GLN A 299 2.37 -1.67 -10.50
N VAL A 300 2.47 -2.15 -9.25
CA VAL A 300 3.66 -1.91 -8.42
C VAL A 300 4.90 -2.57 -9.03
N VAL A 301 4.78 -3.82 -9.47
CA VAL A 301 5.87 -4.54 -10.16
C VAL A 301 6.27 -3.84 -11.45
N ASP A 302 5.29 -3.35 -12.22
CA ASP A 302 5.52 -2.65 -13.49
C ASP A 302 6.26 -1.35 -13.30
N ILE A 303 5.85 -0.57 -12.30
CA ILE A 303 6.52 0.68 -11.98
C ILE A 303 7.94 0.40 -11.49
N ALA A 304 8.15 -0.64 -10.68
CA ALA A 304 9.48 -1.03 -10.23
C ALA A 304 10.37 -1.49 -11.41
N ALA A 305 9.83 -2.30 -12.32
CA ALA A 305 10.51 -2.77 -13.52
C ALA A 305 10.86 -1.60 -14.46
N GLN A 306 9.89 -0.74 -14.77
CA GLN A 306 10.10 0.45 -15.60
C GLN A 306 11.14 1.39 -14.98
N THR A 307 11.06 1.63 -13.67
CA THR A 307 12.04 2.47 -12.96
C THR A 307 13.45 1.88 -13.06
N TYR A 308 13.57 0.55 -12.99
CA TYR A 308 14.85 -0.13 -13.20
C TYR A 308 15.35 -0.03 -14.64
N GLU A 309 14.49 -0.24 -15.64
CA GLU A 309 14.84 -0.13 -17.06
C GLU A 309 15.29 1.29 -17.42
N ASP A 310 14.54 2.31 -16.99
CA ASP A 310 14.89 3.72 -17.16
C ASP A 310 16.23 4.04 -16.51
N PHE A 311 16.50 3.44 -15.34
CA PHE A 311 17.75 3.59 -14.63
C PHE A 311 18.92 2.95 -15.35
N ASP A 312 18.78 1.71 -15.79
CA ASP A 312 19.80 1.00 -16.55
C ASP A 312 20.10 1.71 -17.87
N ALA A 313 19.07 2.18 -18.59
CA ALA A 313 19.23 2.95 -19.82
C ALA A 313 19.99 4.27 -19.57
N THR A 314 19.65 4.99 -18.50
CA THR A 314 20.31 6.24 -18.12
C THR A 314 21.78 6.00 -17.73
N LEU A 315 22.06 4.94 -16.96
CA LEU A 315 23.43 4.57 -16.61
C LEU A 315 24.24 4.15 -17.84
N LYS A 316 23.67 3.36 -18.76
CA LYS A 316 24.32 2.98 -20.02
C LYS A 316 24.64 4.20 -20.86
N PHE A 317 23.72 5.18 -20.93
CA PHE A 317 23.94 6.44 -21.62
C PHE A 317 25.10 7.24 -21.00
N MET A 318 25.10 7.41 -19.67
CA MET A 318 26.19 8.08 -18.95
C MET A 318 27.53 7.36 -19.20
N ARG A 319 27.54 6.03 -19.13
CA ARG A 319 28.74 5.19 -19.38
C ARG A 319 29.30 5.34 -20.79
N ARG A 320 28.47 5.56 -21.82
CA ARG A 320 28.92 5.80 -23.20
C ARG A 320 29.60 7.17 -23.36
N LYS A 321 29.14 8.19 -22.63
CA LYS A 321 29.71 9.55 -22.67
C LYS A 321 31.04 9.69 -21.93
N CYS A 322 31.41 8.68 -21.17
CA CYS A 322 32.67 8.63 -20.44
C CYS A 322 33.86 8.37 -21.39
N PHE A 323 34.24 9.34 -22.21
CA PHE A 323 35.39 9.29 -23.12
C PHE A 323 36.71 9.44 -22.34
N GLY A 324 37.12 8.38 -21.65
CA GLY A 324 38.34 8.37 -20.86
C GLY A 324 38.79 6.97 -20.49
N LYS A 325 39.20 6.17 -21.48
CA LYS A 325 39.57 4.74 -21.34
C LYS A 325 40.70 4.45 -20.33
N LYS A 326 41.45 5.47 -19.88
CA LYS A 326 42.65 5.29 -19.04
C LYS A 326 42.39 5.39 -17.52
N SER A 327 41.31 6.02 -17.07
CA SER A 327 41.09 6.22 -15.62
C SER A 327 40.73 4.91 -14.92
N TYR A 328 41.44 4.57 -13.82
CA TYR A 328 41.11 3.44 -12.94
C TYR A 328 39.64 3.45 -12.48
N MET A 329 39.10 4.65 -12.23
CA MET A 329 37.70 4.84 -11.87
C MET A 329 36.77 4.37 -13.00
N PHE A 330 37.12 4.57 -14.28
CA PHE A 330 36.32 4.06 -15.40
C PHE A 330 36.29 2.53 -15.43
N ARG A 331 37.42 1.84 -15.17
CA ARG A 331 37.44 0.37 -15.12
C ARG A 331 36.60 -0.18 -13.98
N LYS A 332 36.67 0.45 -12.80
CA LYS A 332 35.85 0.09 -11.63
C LYS A 332 34.35 0.29 -11.90
N LEU A 333 33.98 1.37 -12.58
CA LEU A 333 32.59 1.66 -12.98
C LEU A 333 32.10 0.76 -14.13
N ARG A 334 33.01 0.33 -15.03
CA ARG A 334 32.70 -0.64 -16.09
C ARG A 334 32.42 -2.04 -15.51
N GLY A 335 33.15 -2.39 -14.45
CA GLY A 335 33.06 -3.67 -13.75
C GLY A 335 31.94 -3.77 -12.71
N SER A 336 31.34 -2.66 -12.28
CA SER A 336 30.13 -2.72 -11.45
C SER A 336 28.97 -3.25 -12.29
N GLN A 337 28.53 -4.47 -12.02
CA GLN A 337 27.33 -5.02 -12.64
C GLN A 337 26.13 -4.14 -12.26
N ASN A 338 25.30 -3.80 -13.25
CA ASN A 338 23.99 -3.19 -13.00
C ASN A 338 23.09 -4.27 -12.41
N LEU A 339 23.23 -4.45 -11.11
CA LEU A 339 22.51 -5.43 -10.33
C LEU A 339 21.03 -5.02 -10.30
N GLY A 340 20.19 -5.75 -11.04
CA GLY A 340 18.77 -5.45 -11.09
C GLY A 340 18.03 -5.77 -9.79
N LEU A 341 16.82 -5.22 -9.68
CA LEU A 341 15.92 -5.56 -8.59
C LEU A 341 15.64 -7.06 -8.63
N CYS A 342 15.77 -7.72 -7.49
CA CYS A 342 15.39 -9.11 -7.35
C CYS A 342 14.12 -9.18 -6.49
N ILE A 343 13.41 -10.29 -6.59
CA ILE A 343 12.38 -10.72 -5.65
C ILE A 343 12.85 -12.02 -5.04
N TYR A 344 12.73 -12.19 -3.74
CA TYR A 344 12.93 -13.49 -3.10
C TYR A 344 11.63 -14.29 -3.17
N LEU A 345 11.63 -15.38 -3.93
CA LEU A 345 10.60 -16.42 -3.91
C LEU A 345 11.26 -17.68 -3.37
N GLY A 346 11.03 -17.99 -2.09
CA GLY A 346 11.76 -19.04 -1.39
C GLY A 346 13.22 -18.65 -1.07
N THR A 347 14.16 -19.56 -1.33
CA THR A 347 15.59 -19.38 -0.98
C THR A 347 16.41 -18.65 -2.05
N SER A 348 15.91 -18.54 -3.28
CA SER A 348 16.64 -17.96 -4.40
C SER A 348 16.13 -16.58 -4.83
N PRO A 349 17.01 -15.59 -5.08
CA PRO A 349 16.61 -14.30 -5.65
C PRO A 349 16.30 -14.42 -7.14
N TYR A 350 15.10 -13.99 -7.54
CA TYR A 350 14.62 -13.95 -8.92
C TYR A 350 14.72 -12.53 -9.48
N LEU A 351 15.38 -12.33 -10.63
CA LEU A 351 15.57 -11.00 -11.22
C LEU A 351 14.26 -10.48 -11.83
N ILE A 352 13.87 -9.23 -11.52
CA ILE A 352 12.67 -8.62 -12.09
C ILE A 352 12.92 -8.25 -13.55
N LYS A 353 12.11 -8.85 -14.43
CA LYS A 353 12.06 -8.57 -15.87
C LYS A 353 10.60 -8.41 -16.29
N ASN A 354 10.34 -7.87 -17.49
CA ASN A 354 8.98 -7.79 -18.02
C ASN A 354 8.27 -9.16 -18.12
N SER A 355 9.02 -10.25 -18.26
CA SER A 355 8.49 -11.62 -18.22
C SER A 355 7.96 -12.04 -16.85
N LEU A 356 8.37 -11.37 -15.76
CA LEU A 356 7.96 -11.69 -14.39
C LEU A 356 6.45 -11.57 -14.19
N LYS A 357 5.77 -10.74 -14.99
CA LYS A 357 4.30 -10.69 -15.05
C LYS A 357 3.69 -12.03 -15.41
N ILE A 358 4.26 -12.69 -16.42
CA ILE A 358 3.79 -13.96 -16.93
C ILE A 358 4.09 -15.03 -15.89
N ASP A 359 5.32 -15.06 -15.38
CA ASP A 359 5.75 -16.01 -14.35
C ASP A 359 4.89 -15.92 -13.08
N TYR A 360 4.60 -14.70 -12.61
CA TYR A 360 3.71 -14.45 -11.47
C TYR A 360 2.30 -15.02 -11.74
N ARG A 361 1.73 -14.74 -12.91
CA ARG A 361 0.39 -15.22 -13.28
C ARG A 361 0.32 -16.74 -13.37
N THR A 362 1.30 -17.35 -14.04
CA THR A 362 1.40 -18.80 -14.17
C THR A 362 1.53 -19.45 -12.79
N SER A 363 2.31 -18.85 -11.89
CA SER A 363 2.47 -19.34 -10.52
C SER A 363 1.15 -19.28 -9.74
N VAL A 364 0.43 -18.13 -9.77
CA VAL A 364 -0.86 -18.00 -9.08
C VAL A 364 -1.84 -19.07 -9.57
N LEU A 365 -1.95 -19.25 -10.89
CA LEU A 365 -2.83 -20.25 -11.48
C LEU A 365 -2.44 -21.67 -11.06
N TYR A 366 -1.15 -22.02 -11.16
CA TYR A 366 -0.62 -23.33 -10.79
C TYR A 366 -0.93 -23.69 -9.32
N TYR A 367 -0.60 -22.79 -8.39
CA TYR A 367 -0.83 -23.04 -6.96
C TYR A 367 -2.32 -23.10 -6.61
N THR A 368 -3.15 -22.24 -7.23
CA THR A 368 -4.61 -22.30 -7.05
C THR A 368 -5.15 -23.66 -7.51
N VAL A 369 -4.71 -24.17 -8.67
CA VAL A 369 -5.12 -25.49 -9.18
C VAL A 369 -4.61 -26.62 -8.28
N SER A 370 -3.36 -26.55 -7.81
CA SER A 370 -2.80 -27.60 -6.93
C SER A 370 -3.55 -27.74 -5.60
N LEU A 371 -4.07 -26.63 -5.06
CA LEU A 371 -4.89 -26.63 -3.84
C LEU A 371 -6.29 -27.22 -4.05
N LEU A 372 -6.75 -27.38 -5.29
CA LEU A 372 -8.02 -28.03 -5.60
C LEU A 372 -7.88 -29.54 -5.78
N THR A 373 -6.69 -30.01 -6.14
CA THR A 373 -6.42 -31.43 -6.38
C THR A 373 -6.07 -32.21 -5.11
N HIS A 374 -5.83 -31.49 -4.00
CA HIS A 374 -5.59 -32.03 -2.67
C HIS A 374 -6.77 -31.72 -1.76
#